data_AF-A0A7J4HHL7-F1
#
_entry.id   AF-A0A7J4HHL7-F1
#
_cell.length_a   1.000
_cell.length_b   1.000
_cell.length_c   1.000
_cell.angle_alpha   90.00
_cell.angle_beta   90.00
_cell.angle_gamma   90.00
#
_symmetry.space_group_name_H-M   'P 1'
#
loop_
_entity.id
_entity.type
_entity.pdbx_description
1 polymer ?
#
loop_
_entity_poly.entity_id
_entity_poly.type
_entity_poly.pdbx_seq_one_letter_code
_entity_poly.pdbx_strand_id
1 'polypeptide(L)'
;MDEVIDENRRMIEWMAIEGNLAPEDLREMMPKEEWKGLTLLVSVLHSSKACTSIEEGRIVASYDNEVDVVLLFESMLRRRIDWFCANSERHPLAKPDCHLHVIVRRRSLGSGQIMHPRHRDRWSTGACIMATQAEDLPVTDLAATFVLWADSGFPKEPVTLKEQVAFVKGPESYEEFMEEKKRLERDSMLRAENRRRVARLEAMRRHQEEEESRLLQEAADQFGLMGWRQVMEMDREMEGVSGDLNESIRAMSRSILDPEEAK
;
A
#
# COMPACT_ATOMS: atom_id res chain seq x y z
N MET A 1 5.40 26.54 45.40
CA MET A 1 5.97 27.38 44.32
C MET A 1 6.61 26.49 43.26
N ASP A 2 7.43 25.51 43.66
CA ASP A 2 8.01 24.50 42.75
C ASP A 2 6.98 23.61 42.03
N GLU A 3 5.89 23.23 42.70
CA GLU A 3 4.83 22.38 42.12
C GLU A 3 4.04 23.11 41.00
N VAL A 4 3.76 24.40 41.18
CA VAL A 4 3.10 25.26 40.18
C VAL A 4 4.02 25.53 38.98
N ILE A 5 5.34 25.58 39.19
CA ILE A 5 6.31 25.74 38.11
C ILE A 5 6.41 24.44 37.29
N ASP A 6 6.36 23.27 37.93
CA ASP A 6 6.38 21.97 37.25
C ASP A 6 5.11 21.71 36.43
N GLU A 7 3.93 22.05 36.98
CA GLU A 7 2.65 21.94 36.26
C GLU A 7 2.63 22.84 35.01
N ASN A 8 3.07 24.09 35.14
CA ASN A 8 3.14 25.02 34.01
C ASN A 8 4.11 24.51 32.93
N ARG A 9 5.25 23.94 33.31
CA ARG A 9 6.21 23.37 32.35
C ARG A 9 5.61 22.17 31.60
N ARG A 10 4.98 21.23 32.32
CA ARG A 10 4.31 20.08 31.69
C ARG A 10 3.22 20.52 30.71
N MET A 11 2.45 21.55 31.07
CA MET A 11 1.42 22.09 30.17
C MET A 11 2.02 22.69 28.90
N ILE A 12 3.15 23.41 29.00
CA ILE A 12 3.85 23.96 27.84
C ILE A 12 4.39 22.83 26.94
N GLU A 13 5.02 21.81 27.53
CA GLU A 13 5.54 20.64 26.79
C GLU A 13 4.41 19.88 26.09
N TRP A 14 3.27 19.71 26.77
CA TRP A 14 2.07 19.09 26.22
C TRP A 14 1.53 19.84 25.01
N MET A 15 1.38 21.16 25.13
CA MET A 15 0.92 22.02 24.04
C MET A 15 1.91 22.02 22.86
N ALA A 16 3.22 21.94 23.13
CA ALA A 16 4.24 21.83 22.11
C ALA A 16 4.15 20.50 21.35
N ILE A 17 3.97 19.38 22.05
CA ILE A 17 3.78 18.06 21.42
C ILE A 17 2.53 18.08 20.54
N GLU A 18 1.41 18.56 21.06
CA GLU A 18 0.16 18.65 20.29
C GLU A 18 0.33 19.50 19.02
N GLY A 19 0.89 20.71 19.16
CA GLY A 19 1.11 21.63 18.06
C GLY A 19 2.07 21.10 16.99
N ASN A 20 3.10 20.36 17.41
CA ASN A 20 4.03 19.73 16.48
C ASN A 20 3.39 18.57 15.71
N LEU A 21 2.47 17.82 16.30
CA LEU A 21 1.84 16.67 15.65
C LEU A 21 0.70 17.07 14.73
N ALA A 22 -0.12 18.03 15.15
CA ALA A 22 -1.33 18.44 14.48
C ALA A 22 -1.38 19.97 14.33
N PRO A 23 -1.05 20.52 13.14
CA PRO A 23 -1.18 21.94 12.88
C PRO A 23 -2.66 22.39 13.02
N GLU A 24 -2.87 23.70 13.18
CA GLU A 24 -4.18 24.27 13.50
C GLU A 24 -5.28 23.90 12.49
N ASP A 25 -4.97 23.93 11.20
CA ASP A 25 -5.88 23.50 10.13
C ASP A 25 -6.32 22.04 10.31
N LEU A 26 -5.39 21.16 10.68
CA LEU A 26 -5.68 19.74 10.88
C LEU A 26 -6.57 19.50 12.09
N ARG A 27 -6.37 20.29 13.15
CA ARG A 27 -7.15 20.21 14.40
C ARG A 27 -8.61 20.61 14.17
N GLU A 28 -8.87 21.62 13.34
CA GLU A 28 -10.23 22.05 12.99
C GLU A 28 -11.01 20.99 12.19
N MET A 29 -10.31 20.23 11.34
CA MET A 29 -10.91 19.19 10.49
C MET A 29 -10.94 17.80 11.14
N MET A 30 -10.39 17.65 12.34
CA MET A 30 -10.17 16.35 12.96
C MET A 30 -11.48 15.70 13.45
N PRO A 31 -11.77 14.44 13.06
CA PRO A 31 -12.89 13.68 13.62
C PRO A 31 -12.75 13.49 15.14
N LYS A 32 -13.87 13.30 15.83
CA LYS A 32 -13.91 13.17 17.30
C LYS A 32 -13.07 11.99 17.81
N GLU A 33 -13.05 10.91 17.07
CA GLU A 33 -12.29 9.69 17.37
C GLU A 33 -10.78 9.97 17.28
N GLU A 34 -10.34 10.67 16.24
CA GLU A 34 -8.95 11.09 16.08
C GLU A 34 -8.54 12.05 17.20
N TRP A 35 -9.40 13.00 17.59
CA TRP A 35 -9.11 13.95 18.68
C TRP A 35 -8.88 13.26 20.02
N LYS A 36 -9.71 12.27 20.36
CA LYS A 36 -9.54 11.47 21.57
C LYS A 36 -8.24 10.68 21.53
N GLY A 37 -7.93 10.03 20.42
CA GLY A 37 -6.67 9.31 20.25
C GLY A 37 -5.46 10.24 20.27
N LEU A 38 -5.57 11.48 19.76
CA LEU A 38 -4.49 12.49 19.82
C LEU A 38 -4.17 12.83 21.28
N THR A 39 -5.19 13.01 22.12
CA THR A 39 -4.99 13.27 23.55
C THR A 39 -4.21 12.14 24.22
N LEU A 40 -4.55 10.88 23.90
CA LEU A 40 -3.81 9.71 24.38
C LEU A 40 -2.38 9.68 23.83
N LEU A 41 -2.20 9.91 22.54
CA LEU A 41 -0.90 9.94 21.87
C LEU A 41 0.05 10.97 22.50
N VAL A 42 -0.45 12.18 22.76
CA VAL A 42 0.33 13.24 23.43
C VAL A 42 0.75 12.78 24.83
N SER A 43 -0.15 12.15 25.59
CA SER A 43 0.15 11.59 26.91
C SER A 43 1.26 10.55 26.88
N VAL A 44 1.19 9.63 25.91
CA VAL A 44 2.18 8.57 25.72
C VAL A 44 3.52 9.17 25.30
N LEU A 45 3.53 10.11 24.35
CA LEU A 45 4.76 10.78 23.88
C LEU A 45 5.42 11.61 24.96
N HIS A 46 4.65 12.34 25.76
CA HIS A 46 5.18 13.10 26.90
C HIS A 46 5.92 12.20 27.91
N SER A 47 5.51 10.93 28.02
CA SER A 47 6.12 9.95 28.92
C SER A 47 7.19 9.09 28.25
N SER A 48 7.32 9.17 26.93
CA SER A 48 8.16 8.30 26.12
C SER A 48 9.64 8.66 26.29
N LYS A 49 10.49 7.63 26.29
CA LYS A 49 11.95 7.79 26.31
C LYS A 49 12.57 7.47 24.96
N ALA A 50 11.90 6.64 24.17
CA ALA A 50 12.35 6.24 22.85
C ALA A 50 11.88 7.21 21.76
N CYS A 51 10.76 7.91 21.95
CA CYS A 51 10.14 8.74 20.92
C CYS A 51 10.22 10.25 21.22
N THR A 52 10.28 11.05 20.17
CA THR A 52 10.20 12.51 20.22
C THR A 52 9.31 13.04 19.09
N SER A 53 8.67 14.19 19.32
CA SER A 53 7.81 14.88 18.34
C SER A 53 8.31 16.30 18.08
N ILE A 54 9.63 16.48 18.02
CA ILE A 54 10.24 17.79 17.76
C ILE A 54 10.09 18.17 16.27
N GLU A 55 10.02 17.17 15.39
CA GLU A 55 9.84 17.38 13.96
C GLU A 55 8.35 17.50 13.65
N GLU A 56 7.95 18.63 13.07
CA GLU A 56 6.55 18.88 12.67
C GLU A 56 5.97 17.73 11.84
N GLY A 57 4.77 17.31 12.22
CA GLY A 57 3.99 16.25 11.62
C GLY A 57 4.58 14.84 11.77
N ARG A 58 5.60 14.67 12.60
CA ARG A 58 6.39 13.43 12.67
C ARG A 58 6.65 12.97 14.11
N ILE A 59 6.76 11.65 14.26
CA ILE A 59 7.23 11.01 15.49
C ILE A 59 8.52 10.28 15.18
N VAL A 60 9.60 10.69 15.83
CA VAL A 60 10.94 10.12 15.65
C VAL A 60 11.19 9.15 16.80
N ALA A 61 11.33 7.86 16.49
CA ALA A 61 11.68 6.82 17.44
C ALA A 61 13.14 6.40 17.29
N SER A 62 13.86 6.40 18.40
CA SER A 62 15.22 5.87 18.51
C SER A 62 15.19 4.35 18.37
N TYR A 63 15.66 3.82 17.25
CA TYR A 63 15.79 2.37 17.07
C TYR A 63 17.05 1.85 17.77
N ASP A 64 18.19 2.49 17.52
CA ASP A 64 19.44 2.27 18.24
C ASP A 64 20.35 3.51 18.17
N ASN A 65 21.65 3.34 18.39
CA ASN A 65 22.62 4.44 18.39
C ASN A 65 22.89 5.02 16.99
N GLU A 66 22.52 4.31 15.93
CA GLU A 66 22.84 4.65 14.55
C GLU A 66 21.61 4.96 13.70
N VAL A 67 20.42 4.51 14.10
CA VAL A 67 19.21 4.56 13.28
C VAL A 67 18.03 5.13 14.06
N ASP A 68 17.25 5.95 13.37
CA ASP A 68 15.93 6.39 13.81
C ASP A 68 14.86 5.84 12.86
N VAL A 69 13.71 5.44 13.43
CA VAL A 69 12.49 5.09 12.70
C VAL A 69 11.50 6.23 12.88
N VAL A 70 11.11 6.89 11.79
CA VAL A 70 10.28 8.10 11.82
C VAL A 70 8.92 7.80 11.24
N LEU A 71 7.87 7.95 12.05
CA LEU A 71 6.48 7.84 11.63
C LEU A 71 6.00 9.17 11.01
N LEU A 72 5.46 9.09 9.79
CA LEU A 72 4.91 10.24 9.07
C LEU A 72 3.45 10.51 9.49
N PHE A 73 3.27 10.88 10.77
CA PHE A 73 1.97 10.99 11.43
C PHE A 73 0.99 11.93 10.70
N GLU A 74 1.38 13.18 10.45
CA GLU A 74 0.50 14.16 9.80
C GLU A 74 0.07 13.69 8.40
N SER A 75 1.00 13.11 7.64
CA SER A 75 0.71 12.58 6.30
C SER A 75 -0.32 11.45 6.34
N MET A 76 -0.27 10.60 7.36
CA MET A 76 -1.25 9.54 7.55
C MET A 76 -2.61 10.10 7.99
N LEU A 77 -2.60 11.05 8.92
CA LEU A 77 -3.82 11.66 9.45
C LEU A 77 -4.57 12.46 8.38
N ARG A 78 -3.87 13.28 7.59
CA ARG A 78 -4.44 14.01 6.45
C ARG A 78 -5.10 13.07 5.45
N ARG A 79 -4.41 12.00 5.04
CA ARG A 79 -4.97 11.00 4.12
C ARG A 79 -6.25 10.36 4.63
N ARG A 80 -6.37 10.16 5.94
CA ARG A 80 -7.59 9.64 6.57
C ARG A 80 -8.72 10.66 6.61
N ILE A 81 -8.42 11.92 6.92
CA ILE A 81 -9.40 13.01 6.89
C ILE A 81 -9.91 13.23 5.46
N ASP A 82 -9.01 13.29 4.48
CA ASP A 82 -9.35 13.41 3.06
C ASP A 82 -10.28 12.28 2.60
N TRP A 83 -10.03 11.06 3.06
CA TRP A 83 -10.90 9.91 2.80
C TRP A 83 -12.29 10.07 3.41
N PHE A 84 -12.40 10.51 4.67
CA PHE A 84 -13.69 10.79 5.29
C PHE A 84 -14.47 11.87 4.52
N CYS A 85 -13.79 12.94 4.12
CA CYS A 85 -14.39 14.02 3.32
C CYS A 85 -14.89 13.50 1.97
N ALA A 86 -14.06 12.76 1.22
CA ALA A 86 -14.44 12.27 -0.11
C ALA A 86 -15.53 11.19 -0.08
N ASN A 87 -15.57 10.34 0.96
CA ASN A 87 -16.61 9.33 1.11
C ASN A 87 -17.96 9.88 1.59
N SER A 88 -18.01 11.15 2.02
CA SER A 88 -19.27 11.86 2.16
C SER A 88 -19.84 12.34 0.81
N GLU A 89 -19.03 12.30 -0.25
CA GLU A 89 -19.37 12.70 -1.62
C GLU A 89 -19.50 11.48 -2.57
N ARG A 90 -19.97 11.70 -3.81
CA ARG A 90 -20.35 10.65 -4.79
C ARG A 90 -19.17 9.88 -5.41
N HIS A 91 -17.93 10.11 -4.96
CA HIS A 91 -16.73 9.45 -5.47
C HIS A 91 -15.97 8.78 -4.32
N PRO A 92 -16.22 7.49 -4.06
CA PRO A 92 -15.57 6.81 -2.96
C PRO A 92 -14.06 6.70 -3.21
N LEU A 93 -13.27 7.30 -2.32
CA LEU A 93 -11.83 7.05 -2.28
C LEU A 93 -11.60 5.67 -1.65
N ALA A 94 -10.55 4.98 -2.09
CA ALA A 94 -10.11 3.75 -1.44
C ALA A 94 -9.81 4.03 0.05
N LYS A 95 -10.33 3.17 0.94
CA LYS A 95 -10.04 3.25 2.39
C LYS A 95 -8.52 3.28 2.60
N PRO A 96 -7.98 4.27 3.32
CA PRO A 96 -6.57 4.29 3.67
C PRO A 96 -6.23 2.99 4.38
N ASP A 97 -5.19 2.31 3.91
CA ASP A 97 -4.74 1.09 4.55
C ASP A 97 -4.32 1.35 6.01
N CYS A 98 -4.42 0.34 6.87
CA CYS A 98 -3.90 0.37 8.26
C CYS A 98 -2.36 0.31 8.33
N HIS A 99 -1.68 0.71 7.26
CA HIS A 99 -0.24 0.72 7.16
C HIS A 99 0.34 1.95 7.86
N LEU A 100 1.27 1.74 8.78
CA LEU A 100 2.14 2.80 9.27
C LEU A 100 3.13 3.17 8.18
N HIS A 101 3.08 4.44 7.77
CA HIS A 101 4.06 5.01 6.85
C HIS A 101 5.26 5.51 7.64
N VAL A 102 6.36 4.76 7.59
CA VAL A 102 7.59 5.10 8.30
C VAL A 102 8.74 5.32 7.31
N ILE A 103 9.69 6.15 7.71
CA ILE A 103 11.01 6.20 7.08
C ILE A 103 12.04 5.71 8.08
N VAL A 104 13.01 4.96 7.60
CA VAL A 104 14.18 4.55 8.37
C VAL A 104 15.33 5.44 7.93
N ARG A 105 15.99 6.11 8.86
CA ARG A 105 17.09 7.03 8.54
C ARG A 105 18.25 6.85 9.49
N ARG A 106 19.45 7.19 9.02
CA ARG A 106 20.64 7.21 9.88
C ARG A 106 20.54 8.38 10.86
N ARG A 107 20.84 8.12 12.13
CA ARG A 107 20.96 9.14 13.16
C ARG A 107 22.10 10.08 12.80
N SER A 108 21.84 11.38 12.87
CA SER A 108 22.89 12.37 12.66
C SER A 108 23.84 12.37 13.86
N LEU A 109 25.05 11.83 13.66
CA LEU A 109 26.14 11.89 14.64
C LEU A 109 26.64 13.33 14.74
N GLY A 110 26.03 14.12 15.62
CA GLY A 110 26.68 15.19 16.39
C GLY A 110 27.63 16.15 15.69
N SER A 111 27.36 16.62 14.46
CA SER A 111 28.19 17.69 13.84
C SER A 111 27.85 19.10 14.33
N GLY A 112 26.87 19.26 15.24
CA GLY A 112 26.43 20.57 15.75
C GLY A 112 25.76 21.47 14.71
N GLN A 113 25.69 21.07 13.45
CA GLN A 113 24.95 21.79 12.41
C GLN A 113 23.47 21.43 12.48
N ILE A 114 22.63 22.46 12.68
CA ILE A 114 21.18 22.35 12.54
C ILE A 114 20.88 22.07 11.07
N MET A 115 20.77 20.78 10.72
CA MET A 115 20.35 20.38 9.38
C MET A 115 18.83 20.52 9.25
N HIS A 116 18.41 21.22 8.18
CA HIS A 116 17.01 21.31 7.76
C HIS A 116 16.39 19.89 7.66
N PRO A 117 15.11 19.67 8.03
CA PRO A 117 14.48 18.34 8.03
C PRO A 117 14.63 17.57 6.71
N ARG A 118 14.47 18.25 5.56
CA ARG A 118 14.72 17.67 4.21
C ARG A 118 16.14 17.15 3.98
N HIS A 119 17.13 17.64 4.73
CA HIS A 119 18.51 17.17 4.66
C HIS A 119 18.79 16.03 5.63
N ARG A 120 18.02 15.91 6.72
CA ARG A 120 18.09 14.77 7.66
C ARG A 120 17.60 13.48 7.02
N ASP A 121 16.63 13.57 6.13
CA ASP A 121 16.07 12.41 5.43
C ASP A 121 16.85 12.01 4.17
N ARG A 122 17.98 12.67 3.84
CA ARG A 122 18.78 12.32 2.65
C ARG A 122 19.20 10.85 2.70
N TRP A 123 19.69 10.43 3.87
CA TRP A 123 20.07 9.06 4.13
C TRP A 123 18.89 8.30 4.76
N SER A 124 17.83 8.11 3.98
CA SER A 124 16.65 7.39 4.43
C SER A 124 16.00 6.53 3.35
N THR A 125 15.30 5.51 3.81
CA THR A 125 14.46 4.62 3.00
C THR A 125 13.06 4.53 3.60
N GLY A 126 12.06 4.29 2.76
CA GLY A 126 10.69 4.08 3.23
C GLY A 126 10.50 2.64 3.70
N ALA A 127 9.82 2.46 4.83
CA ALA A 127 9.29 1.16 5.24
C ALA A 127 7.77 1.26 5.47
N CYS A 128 7.11 0.13 5.25
CA CYS A 128 5.69 -0.02 5.50
C CYS A 128 5.51 -1.08 6.58
N ILE A 129 4.75 -0.74 7.63
CA ILE A 129 4.44 -1.65 8.74
C ILE A 129 2.93 -1.85 8.75
N MET A 130 2.49 -3.09 8.56
CA MET A 130 1.08 -3.45 8.59
C MET A 130 0.61 -3.64 10.04
N ALA A 131 -0.35 -2.84 10.48
CA ALA A 131 -1.04 -3.05 11.74
C ALA A 131 -2.22 -4.02 11.50
N THR A 132 -1.94 -5.32 11.56
CA THR A 132 -2.97 -6.35 11.37
C THR A 132 -4.12 -6.15 12.35
N GLN A 133 -5.37 -6.30 11.90
CA GLN A 133 -6.59 -6.13 12.71
C GLN A 133 -6.86 -4.70 13.19
N ALA A 134 -6.18 -3.69 12.63
CA ALA A 134 -6.36 -2.28 13.00
C ALA A 134 -7.04 -1.45 11.90
N GLU A 135 -7.77 -2.08 10.98
CA GLU A 135 -8.38 -1.43 9.81
C GLU A 135 -9.36 -0.31 10.16
N ASP A 136 -10.00 -0.39 11.33
CA ASP A 136 -10.99 0.59 11.79
C ASP A 136 -10.45 1.54 12.86
N LEU A 137 -9.23 1.31 13.37
CA LEU A 137 -8.66 2.13 14.44
C LEU A 137 -8.25 3.52 13.91
N PRO A 138 -8.42 4.59 14.72
CA PRO A 138 -7.89 5.92 14.42
C PRO A 138 -6.40 5.89 14.09
N VAL A 139 -5.95 6.81 13.24
CA VAL A 139 -4.52 6.99 12.95
C VAL A 139 -3.76 7.37 14.21
N THR A 140 -4.40 8.14 15.10
CA THR A 140 -3.83 8.49 16.40
C THR A 140 -3.63 7.29 17.32
N ASP A 141 -4.53 6.31 17.33
CA ASP A 141 -4.39 5.06 18.09
C ASP A 141 -3.25 4.18 17.52
N LEU A 142 -3.14 4.13 16.19
CA LEU A 142 -2.03 3.46 15.50
C LEU A 142 -0.68 4.11 15.86
N ALA A 143 -0.62 5.45 15.89
CA ALA A 143 0.56 6.18 16.29
C ALA A 143 0.90 5.98 17.77
N ALA A 144 -0.10 5.96 18.66
CA ALA A 144 0.12 5.69 20.08
C ALA A 144 0.68 4.27 20.29
N THR A 145 0.15 3.29 19.57
CA THR A 145 0.66 1.92 19.56
C THR A 145 2.09 1.85 19.06
N PHE A 146 2.44 2.61 18.00
CA PHE A 146 3.81 2.72 17.51
C PHE A 146 4.77 3.26 18.59
N VAL A 147 4.36 4.29 19.35
CA VAL A 147 5.19 4.86 20.42
C VAL A 147 5.42 3.84 21.54
N LEU A 148 4.36 3.16 21.99
CA LEU A 148 4.47 2.10 23.01
C LEU A 148 5.36 0.94 22.54
N TRP A 149 5.25 0.58 21.26
CA TRP A 149 6.05 -0.47 20.63
C TRP A 149 7.53 -0.07 20.55
N ALA A 150 7.82 1.18 20.22
CA ALA A 150 9.17 1.73 20.22
C ALA A 150 9.77 1.81 21.64
N ASP A 151 9.01 2.26 22.64
CA ASP A 151 9.45 2.27 24.05
C ASP A 151 9.75 0.86 24.59
N SER A 152 9.12 -0.15 24.00
CA SER A 152 9.40 -1.56 24.30
C SER A 152 10.64 -2.12 23.57
N GLY A 153 11.32 -1.30 22.76
CA GLY A 153 12.50 -1.69 21.98
C GLY A 153 12.18 -2.48 20.71
N PHE A 154 11.05 -2.19 20.05
CA PHE A 154 10.63 -2.84 18.79
C PHE A 154 10.55 -4.38 18.86
N PRO A 155 9.87 -4.98 19.85
CA PRO A 155 9.76 -6.43 19.94
C PRO A 155 9.08 -7.01 18.70
N LYS A 156 9.60 -8.16 18.21
CA LYS A 156 9.08 -8.91 17.05
C LYS A 156 8.88 -8.05 15.79
N GLU A 157 9.88 -7.23 15.48
CA GLU A 157 9.78 -6.33 14.34
C GLU A 157 9.56 -7.02 12.98
N PRO A 158 8.75 -6.42 12.09
CA PRO A 158 8.49 -6.95 10.76
C PRO A 158 9.76 -7.06 9.92
N VAL A 159 9.81 -8.07 9.06
CA VAL A 159 10.95 -8.29 8.14
C VAL A 159 11.20 -7.06 7.26
N THR A 160 10.15 -6.40 6.79
CA THR A 160 10.26 -5.18 5.98
C THR A 160 11.03 -4.07 6.71
N LEU A 161 10.79 -3.89 8.02
CA LEU A 161 11.52 -2.92 8.83
C LEU A 161 12.98 -3.36 9.02
N LYS A 162 13.23 -4.64 9.33
CA LYS A 162 14.60 -5.18 9.47
C LYS A 162 15.45 -4.95 8.24
N GLU A 163 14.90 -5.24 7.07
CA GLU A 163 15.57 -5.06 5.78
C GLU A 163 15.93 -3.59 5.56
N GLN A 164 15.01 -2.67 5.86
CA GLN A 164 15.27 -1.24 5.71
C GLN A 164 16.29 -0.71 6.71
N VAL A 165 16.28 -1.20 7.96
CA VAL A 165 17.30 -0.87 8.97
C VAL A 165 18.68 -1.37 8.53
N ALA A 166 18.77 -2.64 8.11
CA ALA A 166 20.02 -3.20 7.60
C ALA A 166 20.51 -2.46 6.36
N PHE A 167 19.61 -2.08 5.45
CA PHE A 167 19.92 -1.31 4.26
C PHE A 167 20.49 0.08 4.59
N VAL A 168 19.91 0.80 5.55
CA VAL A 168 20.40 2.13 5.96
C VAL A 168 21.77 2.05 6.64
N LYS A 169 22.03 0.97 7.39
CA LYS A 169 23.30 0.73 8.07
C LYS A 169 24.43 0.23 7.17
N GLY A 170 24.09 -0.51 6.12
CA GLY A 170 25.06 -1.22 5.28
C GLY A 170 26.08 -0.30 4.61
N PRO A 171 25.65 0.74 3.87
CA PRO A 171 26.57 1.62 3.17
C PRO A 171 27.44 2.45 4.13
N GLU A 172 28.72 2.55 3.81
CA GLU A 172 29.66 3.37 4.59
C GLU A 172 29.59 4.84 4.16
N SER A 173 29.25 5.09 2.90
CA SER A 173 29.13 6.43 2.29
C SER A 173 27.73 6.74 1.77
N TYR A 174 27.43 8.03 1.64
CA TYR A 174 26.14 8.48 1.09
C TYR A 174 26.03 8.17 -0.40
N GLU A 175 27.15 8.27 -1.13
CA GLU A 175 27.22 7.95 -2.56
C GLU A 175 26.85 6.48 -2.81
N GLU A 176 27.42 5.55 -2.04
CA GLU A 176 27.10 4.12 -2.12
C GLU A 176 25.63 3.84 -1.77
N PHE A 177 25.12 4.46 -0.70
CA PHE A 177 23.70 4.37 -0.33
C PHE A 177 22.79 4.80 -1.48
N MET A 178 23.11 5.93 -2.12
CA MET A 178 22.31 6.48 -3.22
C MET A 178 22.40 5.62 -4.49
N GLU A 179 23.56 5.02 -4.77
CA GLU A 179 23.73 4.12 -5.91
C GLU A 179 22.92 2.84 -5.72
N GLU A 180 23.02 2.22 -4.55
CA GLU A 180 22.27 1.01 -4.23
C GLU A 180 20.76 1.27 -4.20
N LYS A 181 20.32 2.37 -3.59
CA LYS A 181 18.92 2.78 -3.60
C LYS A 181 18.39 2.94 -5.02
N LYS A 182 19.12 3.66 -5.90
CA LYS A 182 18.76 3.81 -7.32
C LYS A 182 18.75 2.47 -8.05
N ARG A 183 19.62 1.52 -7.69
CA ARG A 183 19.64 0.17 -8.27
C ARG A 183 18.36 -0.59 -7.91
N LEU A 184 18.01 -0.61 -6.62
CA LEU A 184 16.79 -1.26 -6.13
C LEU A 184 15.50 -0.63 -6.70
N GLU A 185 15.45 0.70 -6.83
CA GLU A 185 14.32 1.41 -7.44
C GLU A 185 14.15 1.03 -8.92
N ARG A 186 15.25 0.97 -9.69
CA ARG A 186 15.24 0.53 -11.09
C ARG A 186 14.77 -0.92 -11.22
N ASP A 187 15.30 -1.82 -10.39
CA ASP A 187 14.90 -3.23 -10.40
C ASP A 187 13.42 -3.40 -10.03
N SER A 188 12.92 -2.64 -9.05
CA SER A 188 11.52 -2.64 -8.67
C SER A 188 10.62 -2.16 -9.80
N MET A 189 11.01 -1.08 -10.49
CA MET A 189 10.30 -0.54 -11.65
C MET A 189 10.24 -1.56 -12.79
N LEU A 190 11.36 -2.19 -13.12
CA LEU A 190 11.44 -3.22 -14.15
C LEU A 190 10.55 -4.43 -13.81
N ARG A 191 10.57 -4.88 -12.55
CA ARG A 191 9.67 -5.96 -12.08
C ARG A 191 8.20 -5.55 -12.19
N ALA A 192 7.85 -4.32 -11.83
CA ALA A 192 6.47 -3.82 -11.94
C ALA A 192 6.00 -3.71 -13.40
N GLU A 193 6.87 -3.24 -14.30
CA GLU A 193 6.58 -3.18 -15.73
C GLU A 193 6.40 -4.58 -16.32
N ASN A 194 7.28 -5.52 -15.98
CA ASN A 194 7.14 -6.91 -16.41
C ASN A 194 5.82 -7.53 -15.93
N ARG A 195 5.42 -7.30 -14.67
CA ARG A 195 4.11 -7.75 -14.16
C ARG A 195 2.94 -7.17 -14.97
N ARG A 196 2.99 -5.87 -15.30
CA ARG A 196 1.96 -5.21 -16.13
C ARG A 196 1.91 -5.79 -17.54
N ARG A 197 3.08 -6.08 -18.12
CA ARG A 197 3.17 -6.67 -19.46
C ARG A 197 2.55 -8.07 -19.49
N VAL A 198 2.90 -8.92 -18.51
CA VAL A 198 2.32 -10.26 -18.37
C VAL A 198 0.80 -10.18 -18.19
N ALA A 199 0.31 -9.32 -17.29
CA ALA A 199 -1.12 -9.15 -17.06
C ALA A 199 -1.88 -8.69 -18.32
N ARG A 200 -1.28 -7.82 -19.15
CA ARG A 200 -1.87 -7.41 -20.44
C ARG A 200 -1.96 -8.56 -21.44
N LEU A 201 -0.91 -9.37 -21.54
CA LEU A 201 -0.90 -10.55 -22.42
C LEU A 201 -1.95 -11.58 -21.95
N GLU A 202 -2.04 -11.83 -20.64
CA GLU A 202 -3.05 -12.71 -20.06
C GLU A 202 -4.48 -12.18 -20.29
N ALA A 203 -4.70 -10.87 -20.15
CA ALA A 203 -6.01 -10.27 -20.39
C ALA A 203 -6.43 -10.38 -21.87
N MET A 204 -5.52 -10.15 -22.82
CA MET A 204 -5.79 -10.35 -24.24
C MET A 204 -6.12 -11.82 -24.55
N ARG A 205 -5.38 -12.76 -23.96
CA ARG A 205 -5.65 -14.20 -24.13
C ARG A 205 -7.02 -14.58 -23.58
N ARG A 206 -7.39 -14.12 -22.38
CA ARG A 206 -8.73 -14.36 -21.81
C ARG A 206 -9.83 -13.80 -22.70
N HIS A 207 -9.65 -12.58 -23.22
CA HIS A 207 -10.61 -11.99 -24.14
C HIS A 207 -10.75 -12.81 -25.44
N GLN A 208 -9.65 -13.35 -25.97
CA GLN A 208 -9.71 -14.24 -27.15
C GLN A 208 -10.46 -15.54 -26.83
N GLU A 209 -10.14 -16.19 -25.71
CA GLU A 209 -10.82 -17.41 -25.25
C GLU A 209 -12.32 -17.19 -25.00
N GLU A 210 -12.69 -16.03 -24.43
CA GLU A 210 -14.09 -15.62 -24.22
C GLU A 210 -14.84 -15.37 -25.53
N GLU A 211 -14.21 -14.70 -26.50
CA GLU A 211 -14.79 -14.47 -27.84
C GLU A 211 -14.98 -15.80 -28.59
N GLU A 212 -13.98 -16.69 -28.59
CA GLU A 212 -14.09 -18.01 -29.22
C GLU A 212 -15.19 -18.86 -28.56
N SER A 213 -15.26 -18.86 -27.23
CA SER A 213 -16.32 -19.56 -26.49
C SER A 213 -17.71 -19.00 -26.83
N ARG A 214 -17.85 -17.67 -26.97
CA ARG A 214 -19.10 -17.05 -27.38
C ARG A 214 -19.51 -17.47 -28.79
N LEU A 215 -18.57 -17.45 -29.75
CA LEU A 215 -18.83 -17.87 -31.13
C LEU A 215 -19.23 -19.36 -31.21
N LEU A 216 -18.58 -20.23 -30.43
CA LEU A 216 -18.96 -21.63 -30.35
C LEU A 216 -20.37 -21.83 -29.78
N GLN A 217 -20.72 -21.07 -28.74
CA GLN A 217 -22.07 -21.12 -28.16
C GLN A 217 -23.12 -20.64 -29.16
N GLU A 218 -22.87 -19.53 -29.86
CA GLU A 218 -23.76 -19.02 -30.92
C GLU A 218 -23.96 -20.06 -32.04
N ALA A 219 -22.89 -20.76 -32.45
CA ALA A 219 -22.99 -21.83 -33.43
C ALA A 219 -23.81 -23.03 -32.91
N ALA A 220 -23.60 -23.44 -31.65
CA ALA A 220 -24.38 -24.51 -31.03
C ALA A 220 -25.88 -24.16 -30.96
N ASP A 221 -26.21 -22.93 -30.57
CA ASP A 221 -27.58 -22.43 -30.53
C ASP A 221 -28.22 -22.42 -31.94
N GLN A 222 -27.46 -22.03 -32.97
CA GLN A 222 -27.90 -22.09 -34.36
C GLN A 222 -28.19 -23.52 -34.81
N PHE A 223 -27.30 -24.48 -34.51
CA PHE A 223 -27.54 -25.90 -34.81
C PHE A 223 -28.81 -26.43 -34.13
N GLY A 224 -29.08 -26.00 -32.89
CA GLY A 224 -30.31 -26.35 -32.17
C GLY A 224 -31.60 -25.87 -32.85
N LEU A 225 -31.52 -24.85 -33.71
CA LEU A 225 -32.64 -24.29 -34.47
C LEU A 225 -32.74 -24.83 -35.90
N MET A 226 -31.74 -25.56 -36.40
CA MET A 226 -31.69 -26.08 -37.77
C MET A 226 -32.33 -27.46 -37.90
N GLY A 227 -32.95 -27.72 -39.05
CA GLY A 227 -33.35 -29.08 -39.43
C GLY A 227 -32.19 -29.89 -40.01
N TRP A 228 -32.23 -31.22 -39.94
CA TRP A 228 -31.18 -32.13 -40.41
C TRP A 228 -30.63 -31.86 -41.82
N ARG A 229 -31.47 -31.42 -42.77
CA ARG A 229 -31.01 -31.04 -44.12
C ARG A 229 -30.14 -29.78 -44.13
N GLN A 230 -30.47 -28.80 -43.29
CA GLN A 230 -29.71 -27.55 -43.17
C GLN A 230 -28.36 -27.79 -42.49
N VAL A 231 -28.31 -28.70 -41.51
CA VAL A 231 -27.04 -29.11 -40.87
C VAL A 231 -26.10 -29.78 -41.88
N MET A 232 -26.61 -30.65 -42.77
CA MET A 232 -25.80 -31.25 -43.84
C MET A 232 -25.31 -30.25 -44.89
N GLU A 233 -26.10 -29.22 -45.20
CA GLU A 233 -25.73 -28.17 -46.13
C GLU A 233 -24.60 -27.31 -45.55
N MET A 234 -24.74 -26.91 -44.27
CA MET A 234 -23.71 -26.17 -43.56
C MET A 234 -22.40 -26.97 -43.38
N ASP A 235 -22.48 -28.29 -43.13
CA ASP A 235 -21.29 -29.15 -43.04
C ASP A 235 -20.50 -29.18 -44.36
N ARG A 236 -21.21 -29.26 -45.50
CA ARG A 236 -20.60 -29.18 -46.84
C ARG A 236 -20.01 -27.81 -47.15
N GLU A 237 -20.69 -26.74 -46.76
CA GLU A 237 -20.17 -25.37 -46.96
C GLU A 237 -18.91 -25.13 -46.11
N MET A 238 -18.84 -25.76 -44.94
CA MET A 238 -17.68 -25.68 -44.07
C MET A 238 -16.52 -26.52 -44.59
N GLU A 239 -16.68 -27.51 -45.48
CA GLU A 239 -15.57 -28.32 -46.03
C GLU A 239 -14.51 -27.45 -46.71
N GLY A 240 -13.25 -27.61 -46.28
CA GLY A 240 -12.10 -26.87 -46.85
C GLY A 240 -11.81 -25.52 -46.18
N VAL A 241 -12.68 -25.03 -45.30
CA VAL A 241 -12.35 -23.91 -44.40
C VAL A 241 -11.44 -24.42 -43.29
N SER A 242 -10.30 -23.76 -43.09
CA SER A 242 -9.29 -24.12 -42.06
C SER A 242 -9.32 -23.14 -40.89
N GLY A 243 -8.98 -23.64 -39.70
CA GLY A 243 -8.91 -22.87 -38.45
C GLY A 243 -9.59 -23.61 -37.29
N ASP A 244 -8.96 -23.61 -36.11
CA ASP A 244 -9.39 -24.38 -34.93
C ASP A 244 -10.86 -24.15 -34.54
N LEU A 245 -11.35 -22.90 -34.67
CA LEU A 245 -12.75 -22.56 -34.43
C LEU A 245 -13.69 -23.21 -35.45
N ASN A 246 -13.32 -23.19 -36.73
CA ASN A 246 -14.13 -23.78 -37.81
C ASN A 246 -14.11 -25.31 -37.75
N GLU A 247 -12.99 -25.90 -37.33
CA GLU A 247 -12.90 -27.34 -37.08
C GLU A 247 -13.78 -27.76 -35.90
N SER A 248 -13.83 -26.96 -34.84
CA SER A 248 -14.71 -27.18 -33.69
C SER A 248 -16.20 -27.07 -34.07
N ILE A 249 -16.56 -26.08 -34.90
CA ILE A 249 -17.93 -25.95 -35.43
C ILE A 249 -18.30 -27.14 -36.34
N ARG A 250 -17.37 -27.61 -37.17
CA ARG A 250 -17.57 -28.81 -38.02
C ARG A 250 -17.66 -30.09 -37.19
N ALA A 251 -16.93 -30.18 -36.07
CA ALA A 251 -17.08 -31.31 -35.15
C ALA A 251 -18.48 -31.36 -34.53
N MET A 252 -19.07 -30.19 -34.22
CA MET A 252 -20.45 -30.09 -33.75
C MET A 252 -21.46 -30.57 -34.81
N SER A 253 -21.36 -30.13 -36.07
CA SER A 253 -22.26 -30.62 -37.15
C SER A 253 -22.16 -32.13 -37.31
N ARG A 254 -20.93 -32.68 -37.34
CA ARG A 254 -20.72 -34.14 -37.47
C ARG A 254 -21.28 -34.94 -36.30
N SER A 255 -21.12 -34.45 -35.07
CA SER A 255 -21.70 -35.12 -33.88
C SER A 255 -23.22 -35.21 -33.92
N ILE A 256 -23.88 -34.25 -34.60
CA ILE A 256 -25.32 -34.29 -34.86
C ILE A 256 -25.61 -35.28 -35.99
N LEU A 257 -24.88 -35.21 -37.11
CA LEU A 257 -25.12 -36.01 -38.32
C LEU A 257 -24.80 -37.51 -38.16
N ASP A 258 -23.80 -37.86 -37.36
CA ASP A 258 -23.35 -39.24 -37.14
C ASP A 258 -22.99 -39.49 -35.66
N PRO A 259 -23.99 -39.86 -34.82
CA PRO A 259 -23.77 -40.03 -33.39
C PRO A 259 -22.91 -41.25 -33.02
N GLU A 260 -22.61 -42.17 -33.95
CA GLU A 260 -21.71 -43.31 -33.70
C GLU A 260 -20.22 -42.97 -33.87
N GLU A 261 -19.87 -41.91 -34.59
CA GLU A 261 -18.49 -41.39 -34.70
C GLU A 261 -18.05 -40.56 -33.47
N ALA A 262 -18.96 -40.22 -32.56
CA ALA A 262 -18.70 -39.36 -31.40
C ALA A 262 -18.11 -40.10 -30.17
N LYS A 263 -17.58 -41.32 -30.32
CA LYS A 263 -16.97 -42.12 -29.25
C LYS A 263 -15.44 -42.11 -29.27
#